data_AF-K5WGN6-F1
#
_entry.id   AF-K5WGN6-F1
#
_cell.length_a   1.000
_cell.length_b   1.000
_cell.length_c   1.000
_cell.angle_alpha   90.00
_cell.angle_beta   90.00
_cell.angle_gamma   90.00
#
_symmetry.space_group_name_H-M   'P 1'
#
loop_
_entity.id
_entity.type
_entity.pdbx_description
1 polymer ?
#
loop_
_entity_poly.entity_id
_entity_poly.type
_entity_poly.pdbx_seq_one_letter_code
_entity_poly.pdbx_strand_id
1 'polypeptide(L)'
;IKSRTNPQPQFSTFLAGAILNGTAGMFTGATESFVVTAPSVPEGQDPASLYSTAIAIGIDWQFCSTGGTLSGIDSSIQNGSVTFVAFTSAFPGGFNFISDFIISEGDNVTMSITATNATSSTTVFTNQSTNQTITEAITSGPLCLAEADFLIDSFDPTPITDFGTINITGASAETPSGSLGLLGATIFDLQQNGTTLTSVTISNSSVQITFL
;
A
#
# COMPACT_ATOMS: atom_id res chain seq x y z
N ILE A 1 -20.71 -27.38 8.07
CA ILE A 1 -20.00 -26.60 7.01
C ILE A 1 -20.07 -25.15 7.45
N LYS A 2 -19.01 -24.60 8.06
CA LYS A 2 -19.00 -23.17 8.46
C LYS A 2 -18.83 -22.36 7.18
N SER A 3 -19.84 -21.58 6.81
CA SER A 3 -19.78 -20.66 5.68
C SER A 3 -18.64 -19.67 5.91
N ARG A 4 -17.63 -19.69 5.04
CA ARG A 4 -16.70 -18.57 4.91
C ARG A 4 -17.53 -17.42 4.33
N THR A 5 -18.06 -16.55 5.19
CA THR A 5 -18.54 -15.25 4.76
C THR A 5 -17.28 -14.48 4.36
N ASN A 6 -16.97 -14.48 3.06
CA ASN A 6 -16.02 -13.50 2.55
C ASN A 6 -16.68 -12.13 2.85
N PRO A 7 -16.05 -11.25 3.65
CA PRO A 7 -16.61 -9.93 3.88
C PRO A 7 -16.84 -9.27 2.51
N GLN A 8 -18.02 -8.69 2.31
CA GLN A 8 -18.28 -7.93 1.08
C GLN A 8 -17.29 -6.75 1.04
N PRO A 9 -16.59 -6.53 -0.09
CA PRO A 9 -15.67 -5.40 -0.20
C PRO A 9 -16.42 -4.08 -0.04
N GLN A 10 -15.79 -3.14 0.63
CA GLN A 10 -16.18 -1.73 0.61
C GLN A 10 -15.59 -1.07 -0.63
N PHE A 11 -16.16 0.07 -1.05
CA PHE A 11 -15.64 0.84 -2.18
C PHE A 11 -14.91 2.08 -1.70
N SER A 12 -13.75 2.34 -2.29
CA SER A 12 -13.03 3.61 -2.16
C SER A 12 -12.79 4.20 -3.55
N THR A 13 -12.70 5.52 -3.65
CA THR A 13 -12.36 6.20 -4.92
C THR A 13 -10.86 6.35 -5.13
N PHE A 14 -10.04 6.00 -4.13
CA PHE A 14 -8.60 6.23 -4.17
C PHE A 14 -7.75 5.05 -3.68
N LEU A 15 -8.31 4.00 -3.07
CA LEU A 15 -7.53 2.85 -2.63
C LEU A 15 -8.20 1.51 -2.94
N ALA A 16 -7.40 0.45 -2.95
CA ALA A 16 -7.85 -0.94 -2.85
C ALA A 16 -6.90 -1.72 -1.95
N GLY A 17 -7.38 -2.71 -1.22
CA GLY A 17 -6.53 -3.57 -0.38
C GLY A 17 -7.20 -4.00 0.90
N ALA A 18 -6.39 -4.19 1.95
CA ALA A 18 -6.84 -4.68 3.25
C ALA A 18 -6.38 -3.74 4.37
N ILE A 19 -7.33 -3.37 5.23
CA ILE A 19 -7.08 -2.51 6.39
C ILE A 19 -7.47 -3.25 7.67
N LEU A 20 -6.51 -3.43 8.57
CA LEU A 20 -6.76 -3.90 9.93
C LEU A 20 -7.17 -2.71 10.80
N ASN A 21 -8.28 -2.86 11.52
CA ASN A 21 -8.81 -1.85 12.43
C ASN A 21 -8.78 -2.37 13.86
N GLY A 22 -8.49 -1.49 14.81
CA GLY A 22 -8.27 -1.84 16.19
C GLY A 22 -8.57 -0.68 17.15
N THR A 23 -8.34 -0.90 18.43
CA THR A 23 -8.37 0.18 19.41
C THR A 23 -7.11 1.03 19.30
N ALA A 24 -7.17 2.30 19.72
CA ALA A 24 -6.00 3.16 19.76
C ALA A 24 -4.82 2.49 20.52
N GLY A 25 -3.61 2.58 19.97
CA GLY A 25 -2.41 1.93 20.50
C GLY A 25 -2.22 0.46 20.14
N MET A 26 -3.13 -0.13 19.35
CA MET A 26 -3.06 -1.55 18.99
C MET A 26 -1.97 -1.87 17.97
N PHE A 27 -1.80 -1.05 16.94
CA PHE A 27 -0.86 -1.32 15.85
C PHE A 27 0.36 -0.43 15.96
N THR A 28 1.52 -1.04 16.15
CA THR A 28 2.81 -0.36 16.29
C THR A 28 3.66 -0.46 15.02
N GLY A 29 3.24 -1.27 14.05
CA GLY A 29 3.96 -1.46 12.80
C GLY A 29 3.21 -2.37 11.84
N ALA A 30 3.77 -2.56 10.66
CA ALA A 30 3.32 -3.52 9.67
C ALA A 30 4.50 -3.95 8.79
N THR A 31 4.42 -5.14 8.21
CA THR A 31 5.41 -5.67 7.25
C THR A 31 4.70 -6.30 6.07
N GLU A 32 5.22 -6.09 4.87
CA GLU A 32 4.75 -6.73 3.64
C GLU A 32 5.88 -7.00 2.65
N SER A 33 5.67 -7.96 1.76
CA SER A 33 6.57 -8.28 0.65
C SER A 33 5.81 -8.46 -0.65
N PHE A 34 6.39 -8.05 -1.78
CA PHE A 34 5.78 -8.21 -3.10
C PHE A 34 6.85 -8.25 -4.20
N VAL A 35 6.45 -8.80 -5.35
CA VAL A 35 7.25 -8.72 -6.57
C VAL A 35 6.78 -7.51 -7.38
N VAL A 36 7.72 -6.65 -7.76
CA VAL A 36 7.44 -5.47 -8.60
C VAL A 36 7.00 -5.93 -9.98
N THR A 37 5.86 -5.43 -10.43
CA THR A 37 5.31 -5.73 -11.76
C THR A 37 5.31 -4.45 -12.60
N ALA A 38 5.64 -4.57 -13.88
CA ALA A 38 5.56 -3.42 -14.77
C ALA A 38 4.09 -3.10 -15.09
N PRO A 39 3.63 -1.86 -14.83
CA PRO A 39 2.31 -1.45 -15.23
C PRO A 39 2.19 -1.30 -16.75
N SER A 40 0.95 -1.29 -17.23
CA SER A 40 0.58 -0.97 -18.60
C SER A 40 -0.49 0.11 -18.64
N VAL A 41 -0.69 0.68 -19.83
CA VAL A 41 -1.77 1.65 -20.06
C VAL A 41 -3.09 0.86 -20.13
N PRO A 42 -4.13 1.24 -19.35
CA PRO A 42 -5.41 0.55 -19.42
C PRO A 42 -5.98 0.52 -20.84
N GLU A 43 -6.67 -0.57 -21.19
CA GLU A 43 -7.18 -0.78 -22.54
C GLU A 43 -8.07 0.39 -23.00
N GLY A 44 -7.82 0.87 -24.22
CA GLY A 44 -8.58 1.97 -24.82
C GLY A 44 -8.20 3.38 -24.34
N GLN A 45 -7.20 3.52 -23.46
CA GLN A 45 -6.71 4.82 -23.01
C GLN A 45 -5.56 5.35 -23.87
N ASP A 46 -5.27 6.65 -23.77
CA ASP A 46 -4.20 7.31 -24.52
C ASP A 46 -2.82 6.91 -23.97
N PRO A 47 -1.96 6.24 -24.76
CA PRO A 47 -0.64 5.81 -24.29
C PRO A 47 0.35 6.96 -24.07
N ALA A 48 0.06 8.17 -24.53
CA ALA A 48 0.90 9.34 -24.28
C ALA A 48 0.66 9.99 -22.90
N SER A 49 -0.48 9.68 -22.28
CA SER A 49 -0.83 10.20 -20.94
C SER A 49 -0.04 9.48 -19.84
N LEU A 50 0.07 10.13 -18.67
CA LEU A 50 0.68 9.55 -17.47
C LEU A 50 -0.37 8.75 -16.70
N TYR A 51 -0.01 7.52 -16.32
CA TYR A 51 -0.78 6.68 -15.42
C TYR A 51 0.11 6.27 -14.26
N SER A 52 -0.42 6.19 -13.04
CA SER A 52 0.34 5.71 -11.87
C SER A 52 -0.51 4.90 -10.90
N THR A 53 0.13 3.92 -10.27
CA THR A 53 -0.40 3.17 -9.12
C THR A 53 0.70 2.99 -8.11
N ALA A 54 0.40 3.19 -6.83
CA ALA A 54 1.35 2.89 -5.76
C ALA A 54 0.92 1.64 -5.00
N ILE A 55 1.82 0.68 -4.82
CA ILE A 55 1.71 -0.31 -3.74
C ILE A 55 2.25 0.33 -2.46
N ALA A 56 1.52 0.20 -1.35
CA ALA A 56 1.85 0.91 -0.14
C ALA A 56 1.46 0.17 1.15
N ILE A 57 2.28 0.39 2.16
CA ILE A 57 2.06 -0.01 3.56
C ILE A 57 1.88 1.24 4.42
N GLY A 58 0.96 1.19 5.38
CA GLY A 58 0.61 2.35 6.19
C GLY A 58 0.26 2.03 7.64
N ILE A 59 0.27 3.10 8.43
CA ILE A 59 -0.30 3.17 9.77
C ILE A 59 -1.18 4.42 9.79
N ASP A 60 -2.45 4.25 10.17
CA ASP A 60 -3.40 5.35 10.38
C ASP A 60 -3.65 6.21 9.12
N TRP A 61 -3.44 5.68 7.92
CA TRP A 61 -3.53 6.46 6.69
C TRP A 61 -4.97 6.88 6.35
N GLN A 62 -5.95 6.02 6.64
CA GLN A 62 -7.32 6.13 6.17
C GLN A 62 -8.27 6.76 7.20
N PHE A 63 -8.26 6.33 8.46
CA PHE A 63 -9.30 6.68 9.43
C PHE A 63 -8.85 7.62 10.54
N CYS A 64 -7.55 7.75 10.81
CA CYS A 64 -7.07 8.63 11.87
C CYS A 64 -7.02 10.09 11.41
N SER A 65 -7.94 10.91 11.92
CA SER A 65 -8.06 12.31 11.51
C SER A 65 -6.96 13.23 12.07
N THR A 66 -6.04 12.72 12.89
CA THR A 66 -4.98 13.53 13.53
C THR A 66 -3.61 13.29 12.95
N GLY A 67 -3.38 12.14 12.30
CA GLY A 67 -2.13 11.84 11.65
C GLY A 67 -2.13 10.45 11.02
N GLY A 68 -1.16 10.21 10.14
CA GLY A 68 -1.00 8.93 9.45
C GLY A 68 0.32 8.92 8.68
N THR A 69 0.83 7.74 8.38
CA THR A 69 2.04 7.58 7.56
C THR A 69 1.85 6.46 6.55
N LEU A 70 2.28 6.70 5.33
CA LEU A 70 2.22 5.75 4.21
C LEU A 70 3.61 5.66 3.58
N SER A 71 3.98 4.49 3.09
CA SER A 71 5.23 4.28 2.36
C SER A 71 5.03 3.23 1.28
N GLY A 72 5.67 3.40 0.14
CA GLY A 72 5.37 2.55 -0.99
C GLY A 72 6.31 2.69 -2.17
N ILE A 73 5.95 1.98 -3.24
CA ILE A 73 6.54 2.11 -4.57
C ILE A 73 5.46 2.61 -5.51
N ASP A 74 5.64 3.81 -6.03
CA ASP A 74 4.87 4.36 -7.13
C ASP A 74 5.39 3.77 -8.45
N SER A 75 4.46 3.22 -9.24
CA SER A 75 4.72 2.60 -10.53
C SER A 75 3.93 3.33 -11.59
N SER A 76 4.63 3.99 -12.49
CA SER A 76 4.02 4.84 -13.52
C SER A 76 4.44 4.46 -14.93
N ILE A 77 3.57 4.76 -15.89
CA ILE A 77 3.84 4.58 -17.32
C ILE A 77 3.40 5.83 -18.09
N GLN A 78 4.27 6.29 -18.99
CA GLN A 78 3.98 7.38 -19.92
C GLN A 78 4.78 7.18 -21.21
N ASN A 79 4.14 7.31 -22.37
CA ASN A 79 4.79 7.11 -23.68
C ASN A 79 5.51 5.75 -23.79
N GLY A 80 4.98 4.71 -23.14
CA GLY A 80 5.57 3.37 -23.08
C GLY A 80 6.81 3.25 -22.17
N SER A 81 7.23 4.32 -21.50
CA SER A 81 8.30 4.28 -20.51
C SER A 81 7.72 4.00 -19.12
N VAL A 82 8.17 2.92 -18.49
CA VAL A 82 7.83 2.56 -17.11
C VAL A 82 8.85 3.16 -16.15
N THR A 83 8.38 3.72 -15.04
CA THR A 83 9.23 4.21 -13.95
C THR A 83 8.71 3.72 -12.59
N PHE A 84 9.65 3.38 -11.71
CA PHE A 84 9.37 3.00 -10.32
C PHE A 84 10.09 3.98 -9.40
N VAL A 85 9.39 4.47 -8.38
CA VAL A 85 10.00 5.35 -7.37
C VAL A 85 9.48 5.00 -5.98
N ALA A 86 10.39 4.80 -5.03
CA ALA A 86 10.01 4.64 -3.63
C ALA A 86 9.58 5.99 -3.05
N PHE A 87 8.61 5.98 -2.15
CA PHE A 87 8.17 7.19 -1.47
C PHE A 87 7.80 6.93 -0.01
N THR A 88 7.82 8.00 0.77
CA THR A 88 7.13 8.10 2.06
C THR A 88 6.13 9.25 2.01
N SER A 89 5.08 9.19 2.82
CA SER A 89 4.06 10.22 2.95
C SER A 89 3.57 10.30 4.39
N ALA A 90 3.07 11.48 4.78
CA ALA A 90 2.58 11.74 6.12
C ALA A 90 1.37 12.67 6.11
N PHE A 91 0.49 12.48 7.10
CA PHE A 91 -0.61 13.38 7.40
C PHE A 91 -0.45 14.00 8.81
N PRO A 92 -0.67 15.32 8.97
CA PRO A 92 -0.44 16.33 7.94
C PRO A 92 1.01 16.25 7.43
N GLY A 93 1.22 16.62 6.18
CA GLY A 93 2.49 16.46 5.49
C GLY A 93 2.27 16.26 4.00
N GLY A 94 3.22 15.62 3.33
CA GLY A 94 3.14 15.28 1.93
C GLY A 94 4.15 14.22 1.54
N PHE A 95 4.28 14.00 0.24
CA PHE A 95 5.16 12.98 -0.32
C PHE A 95 6.64 13.39 -0.27
N ASN A 96 7.49 12.40 -0.01
CA ASN A 96 8.93 12.47 -0.21
C ASN A 96 9.36 11.28 -1.07
N PHE A 97 9.84 11.56 -2.28
CA PHE A 97 10.33 10.55 -3.22
C PHE A 97 11.80 10.24 -2.98
N ILE A 98 12.17 8.96 -3.07
CA ILE A 98 13.50 8.46 -2.72
C ILE A 98 14.18 7.93 -3.98
N SER A 99 15.17 8.67 -4.48
CA SER A 99 15.92 8.31 -5.69
C SER A 99 16.95 7.20 -5.47
N ASP A 100 17.40 7.03 -4.23
CA ASP A 100 18.58 6.23 -3.93
C ASP A 100 18.24 4.75 -3.74
N PHE A 101 16.96 4.37 -3.78
CA PHE A 101 16.49 2.99 -3.76
C PHE A 101 16.09 2.56 -5.16
N ILE A 102 16.92 1.72 -5.78
CA ILE A 102 16.79 1.28 -7.16
C ILE A 102 15.82 0.10 -7.22
N ILE A 103 14.81 0.24 -8.08
CA ILE A 103 13.73 -0.71 -8.25
C ILE A 103 13.63 -1.06 -9.74
N SER A 104 13.51 -2.35 -10.04
CA SER A 104 13.23 -2.86 -11.38
C SER A 104 12.04 -3.81 -11.36
N GLU A 105 11.40 -4.00 -12.50
CA GLU A 105 10.43 -5.07 -12.70
C GLU A 105 11.05 -6.43 -12.30
N GLY A 106 10.28 -7.24 -11.58
CA GLY A 106 10.71 -8.55 -11.09
C GLY A 106 11.47 -8.53 -9.77
N ASP A 107 11.80 -7.35 -9.24
CA ASP A 107 12.44 -7.26 -7.92
C ASP A 107 11.50 -7.71 -6.80
N ASN A 108 12.03 -8.47 -5.84
CA ASN A 108 11.30 -8.83 -4.63
C ASN A 108 11.60 -7.80 -3.54
N VAL A 109 10.60 -7.00 -3.20
CA VAL A 109 10.72 -5.92 -2.21
C VAL A 109 10.01 -6.32 -0.93
N THR A 110 10.61 -5.99 0.21
CA THR A 110 9.96 -6.01 1.53
C THR A 110 9.96 -4.61 2.11
N MET A 111 8.81 -4.19 2.62
CA MET A 111 8.66 -2.94 3.34
C MET A 111 8.18 -3.25 4.76
N SER A 112 8.77 -2.57 5.74
CA SER A 112 8.26 -2.59 7.12
C SER A 112 8.16 -1.17 7.64
N ILE A 113 7.00 -0.80 8.17
CA ILE A 113 6.76 0.48 8.82
C ILE A 113 6.59 0.26 10.33
N THR A 114 7.15 1.15 11.15
CA THR A 114 7.06 1.05 12.61
C THR A 114 6.86 2.43 13.20
N ALA A 115 5.82 2.61 14.01
CA ALA A 115 5.63 3.82 14.79
C ALA A 115 6.75 3.95 15.83
N THR A 116 7.54 5.01 15.75
CA THR A 116 8.68 5.25 16.65
C THR A 116 8.27 6.06 17.87
N ASN A 117 7.28 6.94 17.72
CA ASN A 117 6.58 7.63 18.81
C ASN A 117 5.21 8.11 18.32
N ALA A 118 4.52 8.92 19.12
CA ALA A 118 3.18 9.40 18.80
C ALA A 118 3.08 10.26 17.52
N THR A 119 4.18 10.79 17.00
CA THR A 119 4.21 11.72 15.84
C THR A 119 5.24 11.33 14.79
N SER A 120 5.72 10.08 14.81
CA SER A 120 6.66 9.62 13.79
C SER A 120 6.64 8.11 13.62
N SER A 121 7.02 7.68 12.42
CA SER A 121 7.29 6.29 12.07
C SER A 121 8.64 6.17 11.36
N THR A 122 9.11 4.94 11.21
CA THR A 122 10.27 4.60 10.39
C THR A 122 9.86 3.51 9.42
N THR A 123 10.18 3.71 8.15
CA THR A 123 10.01 2.68 7.11
C THR A 123 11.36 2.16 6.69
N VAL A 124 11.49 0.84 6.63
CA VAL A 124 12.62 0.14 6.02
C VAL A 124 12.15 -0.45 4.71
N PHE A 125 12.87 -0.13 3.63
CA PHE A 125 12.68 -0.76 2.33
C PHE A 125 13.87 -1.68 2.07
N THR A 126 13.60 -2.94 1.72
CA THR A 126 14.62 -3.92 1.36
C THR A 126 14.30 -4.50 -0.01
N ASN A 127 15.14 -4.21 -0.99
CA ASN A 127 15.11 -4.90 -2.29
C ASN A 127 15.98 -6.16 -2.16
N GLN A 128 15.32 -7.31 -1.99
CA GLN A 128 15.99 -8.58 -1.76
C GLN A 128 16.74 -9.05 -3.02
N SER A 129 16.31 -8.64 -4.21
CA SER A 129 16.96 -8.98 -5.48
C SER A 129 18.33 -8.32 -5.63
N THR A 130 18.48 -7.09 -5.11
CA THR A 130 19.72 -6.30 -5.20
C THR A 130 20.50 -6.23 -3.87
N ASN A 131 19.93 -6.78 -2.79
CA ASN A 131 20.41 -6.61 -1.41
C ASN A 131 20.52 -5.15 -0.96
N GLN A 132 19.78 -4.24 -1.60
CA GLN A 132 19.73 -2.86 -1.18
C GLN A 132 18.75 -2.69 -0.02
N THR A 133 19.13 -1.90 0.99
CA THR A 133 18.24 -1.51 2.08
C THR A 133 18.40 -0.04 2.38
N ILE A 134 17.28 0.66 2.53
CA ILE A 134 17.23 2.05 2.99
C ILE A 134 16.28 2.16 4.19
N THR A 135 16.40 3.24 4.95
CA THR A 135 15.58 3.50 6.13
C THR A 135 15.20 4.96 6.16
N GLU A 136 13.91 5.23 6.19
CA GLU A 136 13.34 6.58 6.15
C GLU A 136 12.60 6.88 7.44
N ALA A 137 12.89 8.04 8.04
CA ALA A 137 12.15 8.55 9.18
C ALA A 137 11.04 9.48 8.69
N ILE A 138 9.82 9.25 9.15
CA ILE A 138 8.63 9.97 8.71
C ILE A 138 8.07 10.71 9.93
N THR A 139 7.91 12.04 9.80
CA THR A 139 7.24 12.85 10.82
C THR A 139 5.80 13.10 10.38
N SER A 140 4.85 12.87 11.28
CA SER A 140 3.41 13.01 11.06
C SER A 140 2.76 13.83 12.16
N GLY A 141 1.45 14.03 12.06
CA GLY A 141 0.63 14.38 13.20
C GLY A 141 0.49 13.22 14.19
N PRO A 142 -0.26 13.43 15.29
CA PRO A 142 -0.52 12.40 16.28
C PRO A 142 -1.16 11.15 15.67
N LEU A 143 -0.44 10.03 15.72
CA LEU A 143 -0.91 8.71 15.32
C LEU A 143 -1.90 8.17 16.35
N CYS A 144 -2.98 7.56 15.86
CA CYS A 144 -3.96 6.85 16.66
C CYS A 144 -3.46 5.45 17.07
N LEU A 145 -2.58 4.88 16.25
CA LEU A 145 -2.11 3.49 16.29
C LEU A 145 -3.28 2.51 16.29
N ALA A 146 -4.31 2.82 15.51
CA ALA A 146 -5.58 2.11 15.47
C ALA A 146 -5.81 1.40 14.12
N GLU A 147 -4.89 1.57 13.18
CA GLU A 147 -4.99 1.07 11.82
C GLU A 147 -3.64 0.56 11.29
N ALA A 148 -3.67 -0.50 10.49
CA ALA A 148 -2.54 -0.97 9.69
C ALA A 148 -3.02 -1.31 8.27
N ASP A 149 -2.29 -0.80 7.28
CA ASP A 149 -2.75 -0.71 5.89
C ASP A 149 -1.87 -1.51 4.94
N PHE A 150 -2.49 -2.29 4.06
CA PHE A 150 -1.85 -3.06 2.99
C PHE A 150 -2.61 -2.79 1.69
N LEU A 151 -2.12 -1.83 0.91
CA LEU A 151 -2.94 -1.15 -0.10
C LEU A 151 -2.23 -1.07 -1.45
N ILE A 152 -3.05 -0.85 -2.47
CA ILE A 152 -2.67 0.06 -3.55
C ILE A 152 -3.41 1.38 -3.37
N ASP A 153 -2.73 2.47 -3.70
CA ASP A 153 -3.27 3.83 -3.66
C ASP A 153 -3.21 4.43 -5.07
N SER A 154 -4.25 5.19 -5.42
CA SER A 154 -4.33 5.96 -6.66
C SER A 154 -4.29 7.44 -6.30
N PHE A 155 -3.21 8.12 -6.68
CA PHE A 155 -3.03 9.53 -6.38
C PHE A 155 -3.73 10.42 -7.43
N ASP A 156 -4.97 10.81 -7.13
CA ASP A 156 -5.76 11.80 -7.90
C ASP A 156 -4.94 13.10 -8.06
N PRO A 157 -4.83 13.68 -9.27
CA PRO A 157 -5.60 13.38 -10.49
C PRO A 157 -4.94 12.42 -11.48
N THR A 158 -3.91 11.68 -11.09
CA THR A 158 -3.26 10.73 -11.99
C THR A 158 -4.14 9.49 -12.18
N PRO A 159 -4.55 9.15 -13.42
CA PRO A 159 -5.29 7.92 -13.68
C PRO A 159 -4.48 6.69 -13.26
N ILE A 160 -5.17 5.66 -12.80
CA ILE A 160 -4.53 4.42 -12.36
C ILE A 160 -3.96 3.62 -13.54
N THR A 161 -2.85 2.93 -13.34
CA THR A 161 -2.31 1.99 -14.33
C THR A 161 -3.09 0.68 -14.36
N ASP A 162 -3.01 -0.05 -15.46
CA ASP A 162 -3.27 -1.50 -15.42
C ASP A 162 -2.01 -2.19 -14.88
N PHE A 163 -2.05 -2.56 -13.60
CA PHE A 163 -0.98 -3.27 -12.91
C PHE A 163 -1.17 -4.80 -12.92
N GLY A 164 -2.14 -5.31 -13.69
CA GLY A 164 -2.49 -6.73 -13.70
C GLY A 164 -2.88 -7.24 -12.32
N THR A 165 -2.09 -8.15 -11.76
CA THR A 165 -2.31 -8.68 -10.41
C THR A 165 -1.08 -8.47 -9.54
N ILE A 166 -1.27 -7.71 -8.46
CA ILE A 166 -0.31 -7.54 -7.39
C ILE A 166 -0.61 -8.55 -6.28
N ASN A 167 0.42 -9.26 -5.83
CA ASN A 167 0.35 -10.19 -4.71
C ASN A 167 1.23 -9.67 -3.57
N ILE A 168 0.59 -9.09 -2.56
CA ILE A 168 1.21 -8.79 -1.27
C ILE A 168 1.27 -10.08 -0.47
N THR A 169 2.45 -10.42 0.04
CA THR A 169 2.76 -11.64 0.77
C THR A 169 3.48 -11.30 2.07
N GLY A 170 3.46 -12.22 3.03
CA GLY A 170 4.05 -11.97 4.34
C GLY A 170 3.40 -10.81 5.11
N ALA A 171 2.19 -10.41 4.70
CA ALA A 171 1.49 -9.28 5.28
C ALA A 171 1.13 -9.56 6.75
N SER A 172 1.65 -8.74 7.65
CA SER A 172 1.36 -8.80 9.08
C SER A 172 1.45 -7.43 9.73
N ALA A 173 0.51 -7.13 10.62
CA ALA A 173 0.62 -5.98 11.51
C ALA A 173 1.39 -6.37 12.78
N GLU A 174 2.10 -5.41 13.36
CA GLU A 174 2.78 -5.56 14.65
C GLU A 174 1.94 -4.93 15.76
N THR A 175 1.82 -5.64 16.87
CA THR A 175 1.14 -5.16 18.07
C THR A 175 2.07 -5.29 19.28
N PRO A 176 1.77 -4.64 20.42
CA PRO A 176 2.55 -4.83 21.65
C PRO A 176 2.63 -6.30 22.13
N SER A 177 1.70 -7.16 21.68
CA SER A 177 1.67 -8.59 21.99
C SER A 177 2.34 -9.49 20.95
N GLY A 178 2.85 -8.93 19.85
CA GLY A 178 3.43 -9.65 18.71
C GLY A 178 2.64 -9.44 17.42
N SER A 179 3.02 -10.19 16.39
CA SER A 179 2.45 -10.04 15.06
C SER A 179 1.03 -10.59 14.93
N LEU A 180 0.23 -9.91 14.11
CA LEU A 180 -1.15 -10.23 13.79
C LEU A 180 -1.31 -10.33 12.27
N GLY A 181 -1.92 -11.41 11.80
CA GLY A 181 -2.29 -11.57 10.38
C GLY A 181 -3.56 -10.79 10.01
N LEU A 182 -4.03 -10.95 8.78
CA LEU A 182 -5.10 -10.16 8.19
C LEU A 182 -6.53 -10.68 8.48
N LEU A 183 -6.69 -11.66 9.36
CA LEU A 183 -8.03 -12.16 9.70
C LEU A 183 -8.88 -11.04 10.34
N GLY A 184 -9.99 -10.70 9.69
CA GLY A 184 -10.88 -9.62 10.12
C GLY A 184 -10.54 -8.25 9.53
N ALA A 185 -9.57 -8.16 8.62
CA ALA A 185 -9.33 -6.93 7.86
C ALA A 185 -10.57 -6.53 7.04
N THR A 186 -10.80 -5.22 6.95
CA THR A 186 -11.78 -4.66 6.02
C THR A 186 -11.15 -4.63 4.63
N ILE A 187 -11.88 -5.13 3.64
CA ILE A 187 -11.41 -5.21 2.26
C ILE A 187 -12.00 -4.03 1.48
N PHE A 188 -11.17 -3.37 0.68
CA PHE A 188 -11.57 -2.29 -0.21
C PHE A 188 -11.27 -2.65 -1.67
N ASP A 189 -12.26 -2.42 -2.53
CA ASP A 189 -12.07 -2.32 -3.97
C ASP A 189 -12.07 -0.85 -4.39
N LEU A 190 -11.23 -0.51 -5.36
CA LEU A 190 -11.21 0.80 -6.00
C LEU A 190 -12.40 0.90 -6.95
N GLN A 191 -13.18 1.96 -6.80
CA GLN A 191 -14.29 2.30 -7.66
C GLN A 191 -14.24 3.79 -8.00
N GLN A 192 -14.11 4.12 -9.28
CA GLN A 192 -14.11 5.49 -9.77
C GLN A 192 -15.24 5.68 -10.77
N ASN A 193 -15.98 6.78 -10.64
CA ASN A 193 -17.11 7.10 -11.52
C ASN A 193 -18.18 5.99 -11.64
N GLY A 194 -18.36 5.20 -10.57
CA GLY A 194 -19.29 4.07 -10.55
C GLY A 194 -18.77 2.79 -11.24
N THR A 195 -17.54 2.79 -11.74
CA THR A 195 -16.87 1.62 -12.30
C THR A 195 -15.91 1.05 -11.27
N THR A 196 -16.10 -0.21 -10.89
CA THR A 196 -15.15 -0.95 -10.06
C THR A 196 -13.92 -1.29 -10.91
N LEU A 197 -12.75 -0.85 -10.48
CA LEU A 197 -11.48 -0.99 -11.18
C LEU A 197 -10.60 -2.11 -10.62
N THR A 198 -10.93 -2.63 -9.43
CA THR A 198 -10.13 -3.68 -8.79
C THR A 198 -10.99 -4.75 -8.15
N SER A 199 -10.41 -5.94 -7.98
CA SER A 199 -10.95 -7.02 -7.15
C SER A 199 -9.89 -7.45 -6.14
N VAL A 200 -10.22 -7.35 -4.85
CA VAL A 200 -9.34 -7.72 -3.74
C VAL A 200 -9.76 -9.02 -3.08
N THR A 201 -8.79 -9.90 -2.83
CA THR A 201 -8.96 -11.09 -2.01
C THR A 201 -7.84 -11.21 -0.98
N ILE A 202 -8.14 -11.73 0.19
CA ILE A 202 -7.16 -11.86 1.28
C ILE A 202 -7.07 -13.30 1.80
N SER A 203 -5.89 -13.65 2.29
CA SER A 203 -5.68 -14.75 3.23
C SER A 203 -5.22 -14.18 4.58
N ASN A 204 -4.79 -15.03 5.52
CA ASN A 204 -4.24 -14.52 6.79
C ASN A 204 -2.92 -13.76 6.61
N SER A 205 -2.19 -13.95 5.51
CA SER A 205 -0.86 -13.38 5.31
C SER A 205 -0.61 -12.89 3.88
N SER A 206 -1.68 -12.67 3.11
CA SER A 206 -1.57 -12.18 1.74
C SER A 206 -2.77 -11.33 1.35
N VAL A 207 -2.52 -10.34 0.52
CA VAL A 207 -3.53 -9.54 -0.18
C VAL A 207 -3.25 -9.69 -1.67
N GLN A 208 -4.24 -10.15 -2.43
CA GLN A 208 -4.17 -10.18 -3.88
C GLN A 208 -5.11 -9.11 -4.42
N ILE A 209 -4.56 -8.21 -5.23
CA ILE A 209 -5.27 -7.08 -5.81
C ILE A 209 -5.15 -7.20 -7.32
N THR A 210 -6.28 -7.31 -8.01
CA THR A 210 -6.32 -7.46 -9.48
C THR A 210 -7.01 -6.25 -10.09
N PHE A 211 -6.39 -5.63 -11.10
CA PHE A 211 -7.02 -4.65 -11.98
C PHE A 211 -8.08 -5.33 -12.87
N LEU A 212 -9.22 -4.67 -13.10
CA LEU A 212 -10.38 -5.22 -13.81
C LEU A 212 -10.62 -4.62 -15.19
#